data_AF-A0A7Y5V641-F1
#
_entry.id   AF-A0A7Y5V641-F1
#
_cell.length_a   1.000
_cell.length_b   1.000
_cell.length_c   1.000
_cell.angle_alpha   90.00
_cell.angle_beta   90.00
_cell.angle_gamma   90.00
#
_symmetry.space_group_name_H-M   'P 1'
#
loop_
_entity.id
_entity.type
_entity.pdbx_description
1 polymer ?
#
loop_
_entity_poly.entity_id
_entity_poly.type
_entity_poly.pdbx_seq_one_letter_code
_entity_poly.pdbx_strand_id
1 'polypeptide(L)'
;MPTNAPATAESSTPTRALVILAHPDDPEFGAGGTVARWVDAGIEVHYVIVTDGSKGSGDPAMTPTRLAAIRVEEQRAAAAVLGVGVASLWRRSRLATLLMFLPVLVTLMAVVAAGHNLWPRFFFFAAAFIVVAAIRGGWVLVHWLVRWRPAAVATGGAAAVAAMSLLTVPRAWQPKQQFQAAYDFAEAERRPGDEVVALDIAYHVYFLQGKGGNWRFTSSLTMLGDAERSGPRTWVVYTLPARLRAVAPALFDYLAPPRYELIRTFPATVGGGEIHVLRHDATVHD
;
A
#
# COMPACT_ATOMS: atom_id res chain seq x y z
N MET A 1 0.87 -11.20 -67.23
CA MET A 1 1.02 -11.37 -65.77
C MET A 1 0.40 -10.17 -65.08
N PRO A 2 -0.68 -10.31 -64.30
CA PRO A 2 -1.20 -9.20 -63.52
C PRO A 2 -0.39 -9.04 -62.23
N THR A 3 0.06 -7.81 -62.00
CA THR A 3 0.79 -7.34 -60.82
C THR A 3 -0.15 -7.21 -59.61
N ASN A 4 0.11 -7.95 -58.54
CA ASN A 4 -0.53 -7.74 -57.24
C ASN A 4 0.09 -6.51 -56.57
N ALA A 5 -0.57 -5.36 -56.66
CA ALA A 5 -0.32 -4.26 -55.75
C ALA A 5 -0.84 -4.65 -54.34
N PRO A 6 -0.12 -4.35 -53.25
CA PRO A 6 -0.62 -4.62 -51.91
C PRO A 6 -1.83 -3.74 -51.61
N ALA A 7 -2.92 -4.35 -51.16
CA ALA A 7 -4.09 -3.65 -50.65
C ALA A 7 -3.66 -2.73 -49.50
N THR A 8 -3.96 -1.43 -49.62
CA THR A 8 -3.79 -0.47 -48.54
C THR A 8 -4.73 -0.84 -47.41
N ALA A 9 -4.17 -1.32 -46.29
CA ALA A 9 -4.94 -1.56 -45.08
C ALA A 9 -5.49 -0.22 -44.56
N GLU A 10 -6.76 0.07 -44.83
CA GLU A 10 -7.49 1.10 -44.10
C GLU A 10 -7.45 0.73 -42.61
N SER A 11 -6.84 1.59 -41.78
CA SER A 11 -6.86 1.40 -40.34
C SER A 11 -8.27 1.70 -39.82
N SER A 12 -9.14 0.69 -39.81
CA SER A 12 -10.46 0.81 -39.20
C SER A 12 -10.28 1.02 -37.70
N THR A 13 -10.41 2.27 -37.28
CA THR A 13 -10.38 2.62 -35.86
C THR A 13 -11.65 2.04 -35.23
N PRO A 14 -11.55 1.18 -34.21
CA PRO A 14 -12.72 0.50 -33.65
C PRO A 14 -13.66 1.52 -33.00
N THR A 15 -14.97 1.31 -33.12
CA THR A 15 -15.98 2.18 -32.47
C THR A 15 -16.15 1.88 -30.98
N ARG A 16 -15.71 0.70 -30.52
CA ARG A 16 -15.75 0.26 -29.12
C ARG A 16 -14.48 -0.48 -28.72
N ALA A 17 -14.08 -0.37 -27.46
CA ALA A 17 -12.95 -1.09 -26.89
C ALA A 17 -13.27 -1.64 -25.48
N LEU A 18 -12.71 -2.80 -25.15
CA LEU A 18 -12.83 -3.45 -23.85
C LEU A 18 -11.44 -3.60 -23.21
N VAL A 19 -11.25 -3.08 -22.00
CA VAL A 19 -10.00 -3.19 -21.24
C VAL A 19 -10.23 -4.11 -20.05
N ILE A 20 -9.53 -5.26 -20.02
CA ILE A 20 -9.72 -6.30 -19.00
C ILE A 20 -8.47 -6.39 -18.12
N LEU A 21 -8.57 -6.04 -16.84
CA LEU A 21 -7.45 -6.00 -15.91
C LEU A 21 -7.85 -6.43 -14.49
N ALA A 22 -6.86 -6.76 -13.65
CA ALA A 22 -7.12 -7.51 -12.41
C ALA A 22 -7.73 -6.66 -11.29
N HIS A 23 -7.19 -5.48 -10.99
CA HIS A 23 -7.58 -4.65 -9.85
C HIS A 23 -7.97 -3.22 -10.27
N PRO A 24 -8.75 -2.51 -9.44
CA PRO A 24 -9.03 -1.09 -9.65
C PRO A 24 -7.76 -0.27 -9.44
N ASP A 25 -7.15 0.18 -10.54
CA ASP A 25 -5.89 0.96 -10.71
C ASP A 25 -5.05 0.44 -11.88
N ASP A 26 -5.16 -0.86 -12.18
CA ASP A 26 -4.40 -1.52 -13.24
C ASP A 26 -4.60 -0.87 -14.63
N PRO A 27 -5.81 -0.46 -15.07
CA PRO A 27 -6.00 0.20 -16.36
C PRO A 27 -5.24 1.51 -16.50
N GLU A 28 -5.17 2.29 -15.42
CA GLU A 28 -4.45 3.56 -15.39
C GLU A 28 -2.93 3.33 -15.53
N PHE A 29 -2.42 2.25 -14.95
CA PHE A 29 -1.02 1.83 -15.08
C PHE A 29 -0.68 1.16 -16.42
N GLY A 30 -1.57 0.33 -16.96
CA GLY A 30 -1.30 -0.51 -18.12
C GLY A 30 -1.78 0.04 -19.46
N ALA A 31 -2.87 0.82 -19.48
CA ALA A 31 -3.57 1.22 -20.70
C ALA A 31 -4.10 2.67 -20.70
N GLY A 32 -3.85 3.47 -19.66
CA GLY A 32 -4.49 4.79 -19.48
C GLY A 32 -4.28 5.76 -20.65
N GLY A 33 -3.09 5.74 -21.27
CA GLY A 33 -2.81 6.56 -22.46
C GLY A 33 -3.59 6.13 -23.71
N THR A 34 -3.80 4.83 -23.90
CA THR A 34 -4.58 4.28 -25.02
C THR A 34 -6.06 4.58 -24.84
N VAL A 35 -6.58 4.39 -23.62
CA VAL A 35 -7.96 4.70 -23.28
C VAL A 35 -8.25 6.18 -23.46
N ALA A 36 -7.35 7.07 -22.98
CA ALA A 36 -7.49 8.51 -23.19
C ALA A 36 -7.55 8.87 -24.69
N ARG A 37 -6.67 8.28 -25.52
CA ARG A 37 -6.70 8.50 -26.97
C ARG A 37 -7.96 7.97 -27.64
N TRP A 38 -8.47 6.83 -27.21
CA TRP A 38 -9.69 6.25 -27.75
C TRP A 38 -10.92 7.07 -27.37
N VAL A 39 -11.01 7.51 -26.11
CA VAL A 39 -12.07 8.42 -25.66
C VAL A 39 -12.01 9.75 -26.42
N ASP A 40 -10.83 10.35 -26.60
CA ASP A 40 -10.65 11.57 -27.40
C ASP A 40 -11.04 11.38 -28.88
N ALA A 41 -10.91 10.16 -29.40
CA ALA A 41 -11.32 9.80 -30.76
C ALA A 41 -12.80 9.40 -30.87
N GLY A 42 -13.59 9.52 -29.79
CA GLY A 42 -15.02 9.18 -29.77
C GLY A 42 -15.32 7.69 -29.68
N ILE A 43 -14.34 6.87 -29.30
CA ILE A 43 -14.48 5.42 -29.15
C ILE A 43 -15.06 5.12 -27.76
N GLU A 44 -16.08 4.27 -27.72
CA GLU A 44 -16.69 3.84 -26.47
C GLU A 44 -15.78 2.81 -25.78
N VAL A 45 -15.18 3.18 -24.64
CA VAL A 45 -14.27 2.29 -23.89
C VAL A 45 -14.96 1.75 -22.64
N HIS A 46 -15.01 0.43 -22.51
CA HIS A 46 -15.52 -0.27 -21.34
C HIS A 46 -14.38 -0.93 -20.57
N TYR A 47 -14.43 -0.87 -19.25
CA TYR A 47 -13.52 -1.60 -18.38
C TYR A 47 -14.19 -2.85 -17.83
N VAL A 48 -13.44 -3.95 -17.79
CA VAL A 48 -13.76 -5.16 -17.02
C VAL A 48 -12.65 -5.32 -16.00
N ILE A 49 -12.94 -4.92 -14.77
CA ILE A 49 -12.03 -5.16 -13.65
C ILE A 49 -12.41 -6.51 -13.04
N VAL A 50 -11.48 -7.45 -13.10
CA VAL A 50 -11.71 -8.85 -12.72
C VAL A 50 -11.93 -9.00 -11.22
N THR A 51 -11.35 -8.10 -10.42
CA THR A 51 -11.52 -8.03 -8.96
C THR A 51 -11.92 -6.64 -8.51
N ASP A 52 -12.51 -6.56 -7.34
CA ASP A 52 -13.03 -5.30 -6.78
C ASP A 52 -12.01 -4.57 -5.88
N GLY A 53 -10.77 -5.07 -5.78
CA GLY A 53 -9.74 -4.49 -4.92
C GLY A 53 -10.06 -4.54 -3.41
N SER A 54 -11.07 -5.32 -3.01
CA SER A 54 -11.64 -5.32 -1.66
C SER A 54 -10.74 -5.85 -0.55
N LYS A 55 -9.57 -6.39 -0.90
CA LYS A 55 -8.54 -6.85 0.04
C LYS A 55 -7.42 -5.83 0.28
N GLY A 56 -7.49 -4.65 -0.35
CA GLY A 56 -6.45 -3.61 -0.28
C GLY A 56 -6.47 -2.74 0.99
N SER A 57 -7.00 -3.22 2.12
CA SER A 57 -7.08 -2.48 3.38
C SER A 57 -6.60 -3.32 4.58
N GLY A 58 -5.85 -2.69 5.48
CA GLY A 58 -5.48 -3.25 6.78
C GLY A 58 -6.40 -2.85 7.93
N ASP A 59 -7.46 -2.06 7.65
CA ASP A 59 -8.43 -1.61 8.65
C ASP A 59 -9.46 -2.73 8.96
N PRO A 60 -9.53 -3.22 10.22
CA PRO A 60 -10.48 -4.27 10.61
C PRO A 60 -11.96 -3.86 10.48
N ALA A 61 -12.26 -2.55 10.51
CA ALA A 61 -13.62 -2.03 10.36
C ALA A 61 -14.03 -1.83 8.89
N MET A 62 -13.09 -1.98 7.94
CA MET A 62 -13.37 -1.84 6.52
C MET A 62 -13.97 -3.13 5.97
N THR A 63 -15.16 -3.03 5.36
CA THR A 63 -15.77 -4.16 4.68
C THR A 63 -15.31 -4.25 3.22
N PRO A 64 -15.17 -5.46 2.66
CA PRO A 64 -14.84 -5.66 1.26
C PRO A 64 -15.71 -4.85 0.29
N THR A 65 -17.03 -4.89 0.49
CA THR A 65 -18.02 -4.19 -0.34
C THR A 65 -17.88 -2.68 -0.27
N ARG A 66 -17.60 -2.13 0.92
CA ARG A 66 -17.40 -0.69 1.10
C ARG A 66 -16.12 -0.23 0.41
N LEU A 67 -15.04 -1.00 0.56
CA LEU A 67 -13.76 -0.67 -0.08
C LEU A 67 -13.86 -0.73 -1.61
N ALA A 68 -14.54 -1.73 -2.16
CA ALA A 68 -14.81 -1.84 -3.59
C ALA A 68 -15.54 -0.62 -4.16
N ALA A 69 -16.62 -0.18 -3.49
CA ALA A 69 -17.39 0.99 -3.92
C ALA A 69 -16.55 2.28 -3.90
N ILE A 70 -15.73 2.45 -2.85
CA ILE A 70 -14.79 3.59 -2.76
C ILE A 70 -13.79 3.54 -3.93
N ARG A 71 -13.20 2.38 -4.21
CA ARG A 71 -12.20 2.22 -5.27
C ARG A 71 -12.72 2.47 -6.67
N VAL A 72 -13.99 2.16 -6.95
CA VAL A 72 -14.62 2.50 -8.24
C VAL A 72 -14.67 4.01 -8.44
N GLU A 73 -15.05 4.77 -7.41
CA GLU A 73 -15.10 6.23 -7.49
C GLU A 73 -13.70 6.85 -7.56
N GLU A 74 -12.73 6.32 -6.80
CA GLU A 74 -11.33 6.70 -6.89
C GLU A 74 -10.78 6.50 -8.31
N GLN A 75 -11.09 5.35 -8.93
CA GLN A 75 -10.65 5.03 -10.29
C GLN A 75 -11.25 5.98 -11.32
N ARG A 76 -12.55 6.26 -11.25
CA ARG A 76 -13.22 7.22 -12.13
C ARG A 76 -12.60 8.62 -12.03
N ALA A 77 -12.33 9.08 -10.82
CA ALA A 77 -11.70 10.37 -10.59
C ALA A 77 -10.26 10.40 -11.14
N ALA A 78 -9.47 9.35 -10.91
CA ALA A 78 -8.10 9.24 -11.40
C ALA A 78 -8.05 9.23 -12.94
N ALA A 79 -8.91 8.44 -13.59
CA ALA A 79 -9.01 8.37 -15.04
C ALA A 79 -9.35 9.73 -15.67
N ALA A 80 -10.26 10.49 -15.05
CA ALA A 80 -10.60 11.84 -15.52
C ALA A 80 -9.40 12.80 -15.46
N VAL A 81 -8.67 12.82 -14.34
CA VAL A 81 -7.48 13.68 -14.17
C VAL A 81 -6.37 13.29 -15.16
N LEU A 82 -6.08 11.99 -15.26
CA LEU A 82 -5.06 11.47 -16.19
C LEU A 82 -5.42 11.78 -17.65
N GLY A 83 -6.67 11.56 -18.04
CA GLY A 83 -7.17 11.87 -19.39
C GLY A 83 -6.99 13.35 -19.74
N VAL A 84 -7.37 14.26 -18.83
CA VAL A 84 -7.15 15.71 -19.00
C VAL A 84 -5.65 16.03 -19.15
N GLY A 85 -4.81 15.36 -18.37
CA GLY A 85 -3.36 15.50 -18.43
C GLY A 85 -2.76 15.08 -19.76
N VAL A 86 -3.07 13.86 -20.21
CA VAL A 86 -2.62 13.32 -21.50
C VAL A 86 -3.12 14.17 -22.66
N ALA A 87 -4.39 14.57 -22.67
CA ALA A 87 -4.96 15.44 -23.70
C ALA A 87 -4.29 16.83 -23.72
N SER A 88 -3.89 17.35 -22.56
CA SER A 88 -3.12 18.60 -22.46
C SER A 88 -1.71 18.46 -23.03
N LEU A 89 -1.01 17.36 -22.70
CA LEU A 89 0.32 17.06 -23.22
C LEU A 89 0.27 16.85 -24.74
N TRP A 90 -0.73 16.12 -25.23
CA TRP A 90 -0.94 15.86 -26.65
C TRP A 90 -1.13 17.14 -27.46
N ARG A 91 -1.96 18.07 -26.95
CA ARG A 91 -2.16 19.38 -27.56
C ARG A 91 -0.89 20.23 -27.59
N ARG A 92 0.03 20.02 -26.65
CA ARG A 92 1.27 20.80 -26.53
C ARG A 92 2.42 20.23 -27.36
N SER A 93 2.60 18.90 -27.33
CA SER A 93 3.57 18.19 -28.17
C SER A 93 3.16 16.73 -28.33
N ARG A 94 2.67 16.41 -29.53
CA ARG A 94 2.30 15.03 -29.91
C ARG A 94 3.52 14.11 -29.84
N LEU A 95 4.67 14.56 -30.36
CA LEU A 95 5.89 13.76 -30.36
C LEU A 95 6.36 13.43 -28.94
N ALA A 96 6.41 14.42 -28.03
CA ALA A 96 6.82 14.16 -26.65
C ALA A 96 5.85 13.21 -25.94
N THR A 97 4.55 13.39 -26.15
CA THR A 97 3.53 12.50 -25.58
C THR A 97 3.66 11.08 -26.12
N LEU A 98 3.92 10.92 -27.43
CA LEU A 98 4.18 9.62 -28.05
C LEU A 98 5.46 8.99 -27.48
N LEU A 99 6.57 9.70 -27.41
CA LEU A 99 7.82 9.19 -26.85
C LEU A 99 7.68 8.77 -25.38
N MET A 100 6.82 9.47 -24.63
CA MET A 100 6.55 9.19 -23.23
C MET A 100 5.78 7.87 -23.05
N PHE A 101 4.79 7.58 -23.90
CA PHE A 101 3.93 6.40 -23.74
C PHE A 101 4.25 5.24 -24.68
N LEU A 102 5.04 5.45 -25.72
CA LEU A 102 5.46 4.40 -26.65
C LEU A 102 6.21 3.26 -25.96
N PRO A 103 7.15 3.50 -25.02
CA PRO A 103 7.83 2.41 -24.32
C PRO A 103 6.84 1.52 -23.55
N VAL A 104 5.78 2.09 -22.97
CA VAL A 104 4.71 1.33 -22.29
C VAL A 104 4.02 0.39 -23.27
N LEU A 105 3.66 0.88 -24.44
CA LEU A 105 3.02 0.09 -25.49
C LEU A 105 3.95 -1.03 -26.01
N VAL A 106 5.22 -0.71 -26.23
CA VAL A 106 6.21 -1.68 -26.71
C VAL A 106 6.42 -2.78 -25.66
N THR A 107 6.57 -2.43 -24.37
CA THR A 107 6.69 -3.41 -23.29
C THR A 107 5.44 -4.28 -23.19
N LEU A 108 4.24 -3.70 -23.27
CA LEU A 108 2.98 -4.44 -23.25
C LEU A 108 2.93 -5.47 -24.39
N MET A 109 3.21 -5.04 -25.62
CA MET A 109 3.22 -5.92 -26.78
C MET A 109 4.28 -7.03 -26.64
N ALA A 110 5.47 -6.71 -26.15
CA ALA A 110 6.54 -7.68 -25.95
C ALA A 110 6.17 -8.75 -24.92
N VAL A 111 5.56 -8.35 -23.78
CA VAL A 111 5.14 -9.30 -22.73
C VAL A 111 4.03 -10.22 -23.25
N VAL A 112 3.03 -9.67 -23.95
CA VAL A 112 1.94 -10.44 -24.55
C VAL A 112 2.47 -11.40 -25.62
N ALA A 113 3.34 -10.92 -26.52
CA ALA A 113 3.94 -11.74 -27.58
C ALA A 113 4.81 -12.87 -27.02
N ALA A 114 5.47 -12.66 -25.89
CA ALA A 114 6.24 -13.69 -25.20
C ALA A 114 5.39 -14.71 -24.43
N GLY A 115 4.05 -14.55 -24.42
CA GLY A 115 3.16 -15.40 -23.62
C GLY A 115 3.39 -15.29 -22.11
N HIS A 116 4.05 -14.21 -21.67
CA HIS A 116 4.32 -13.97 -20.27
C HIS A 116 3.11 -13.33 -19.60
N ASN A 117 2.91 -13.68 -18.33
CA ASN A 117 1.94 -13.02 -17.48
C ASN A 117 2.26 -11.51 -17.40
N LEU A 118 1.20 -10.68 -17.36
CA LEU A 118 1.32 -9.23 -17.19
C LEU A 118 1.48 -8.89 -15.71
N TRP A 119 2.71 -8.62 -15.29
CA TRP A 119 3.00 -8.21 -13.91
C TRP A 119 3.30 -6.71 -13.88
N PRO A 120 2.76 -5.96 -12.90
CA PRO A 120 2.98 -4.50 -12.79
C PRO A 120 4.46 -4.09 -12.79
N ARG A 121 5.35 -4.93 -12.26
CA ARG A 121 6.79 -4.67 -12.20
C ARG A 121 7.44 -4.37 -13.55
N PHE A 122 6.88 -4.86 -14.66
CA PHE A 122 7.42 -4.59 -15.99
C PHE A 122 7.19 -3.15 -16.43
N PHE A 123 6.25 -2.44 -15.80
CA PHE A 123 5.82 -1.09 -16.16
C PHE A 123 6.19 -0.04 -15.11
N PHE A 124 7.01 -0.37 -14.11
CA PHE A 124 7.39 0.62 -13.09
C PHE A 124 8.09 1.86 -13.66
N PHE A 125 8.76 1.73 -14.81
CA PHE A 125 9.32 2.89 -15.52
C PHE A 125 8.24 3.89 -15.96
N ALA A 126 7.01 3.44 -16.19
CA ALA A 126 5.89 4.27 -16.63
C ALA A 126 5.32 5.15 -15.51
N ALA A 127 5.60 4.82 -14.24
CA ALA A 127 5.06 5.56 -13.10
C ALA A 127 5.41 7.06 -13.18
N ALA A 128 6.63 7.40 -13.58
CA ALA A 128 7.04 8.79 -13.75
C ALA A 128 6.20 9.54 -14.80
N PHE A 129 5.86 8.87 -15.89
CA PHE A 129 5.04 9.44 -16.98
C PHE A 129 3.58 9.63 -16.56
N ILE A 130 3.04 8.67 -15.83
CA ILE A 130 1.70 8.75 -15.25
C ILE A 130 1.62 9.89 -14.25
N VAL A 131 2.62 10.05 -13.37
CA VAL A 131 2.70 11.17 -12.43
C VAL A 131 2.75 12.51 -13.17
N VAL A 132 3.56 12.64 -14.23
CA VAL A 132 3.60 13.86 -15.04
C VAL A 132 2.25 14.17 -15.69
N ALA A 133 1.56 13.16 -16.23
CA ALA A 133 0.22 13.32 -16.78
C ALA A 133 -0.78 13.74 -15.70
N ALA A 134 -0.76 13.10 -14.52
CA ALA A 134 -1.64 13.42 -13.40
C ALA A 134 -1.44 14.87 -12.91
N ILE A 135 -0.18 15.27 -12.69
CA ILE A 135 0.16 16.66 -12.30
C ILE A 135 -0.35 17.63 -13.36
N ARG A 136 -0.14 17.32 -14.64
CA ARG A 136 -0.61 18.17 -15.73
C ARG A 136 -2.15 18.27 -15.75
N GLY A 137 -2.84 17.17 -15.53
CA GLY A 137 -4.30 17.11 -15.44
C GLY A 137 -4.84 17.97 -14.31
N GLY A 138 -4.28 17.80 -13.11
CA GLY A 138 -4.62 18.62 -11.94
C GLY A 138 -4.38 20.10 -12.21
N TRP A 139 -3.26 20.45 -12.83
CA TRP A 139 -2.93 21.84 -13.18
C TRP A 139 -3.95 22.47 -14.12
N VAL A 140 -4.42 21.73 -15.14
CA VAL A 140 -5.44 22.20 -16.10
C VAL A 140 -6.78 22.42 -15.41
N LEU A 141 -7.21 21.48 -14.56
CA LEU A 141 -8.45 21.58 -13.80
C LEU A 141 -8.43 22.78 -12.84
N VAL A 142 -7.32 22.97 -12.11
CA VAL A 142 -7.15 24.13 -11.22
C VAL A 142 -7.15 25.43 -12.01
N HIS A 143 -6.45 25.52 -13.16
CA HIS A 143 -6.46 26.72 -14.00
C HIS A 143 -7.86 27.06 -14.51
N TRP A 144 -8.63 26.03 -14.88
CA TRP A 144 -10.02 26.21 -15.28
C TRP A 144 -10.86 26.77 -14.12
N LEU A 145 -10.72 26.27 -12.90
CA LEU A 145 -11.40 26.77 -11.70
C LEU A 145 -10.99 28.21 -11.34
N VAL A 146 -9.68 28.50 -11.37
CA VAL A 146 -9.11 29.82 -11.05
C VAL A 146 -9.60 30.91 -12.01
N ARG A 147 -9.91 30.57 -13.27
CA ARG A 147 -10.46 31.51 -14.26
C ARG A 147 -11.76 32.18 -13.78
N TRP A 148 -12.55 31.48 -12.95
CA TRP A 148 -13.85 31.99 -12.49
C TRP A 148 -13.78 32.66 -11.12
N ARG A 149 -12.91 32.18 -10.21
CA ARG A 149 -12.83 32.65 -8.81
C ARG A 149 -11.39 32.57 -8.25
N PRO A 150 -10.44 33.39 -8.72
CA PRO A 150 -9.01 33.19 -8.42
C PRO A 150 -8.66 33.29 -6.93
N ALA A 151 -9.16 34.34 -6.25
CA ALA A 151 -8.89 34.55 -4.83
C ALA A 151 -9.52 33.44 -3.96
N ALA A 152 -10.77 33.07 -4.22
CA ALA A 152 -11.47 32.05 -3.43
C ALA A 152 -10.85 30.66 -3.59
N VAL A 153 -10.43 30.28 -4.81
CA VAL A 153 -9.76 29.00 -5.06
C VAL A 153 -8.40 28.94 -4.37
N ALA A 154 -7.61 30.03 -4.44
CA ALA A 154 -6.31 30.10 -3.78
C ALA A 154 -6.43 30.02 -2.25
N THR A 155 -7.29 30.85 -1.64
CA THR A 155 -7.50 30.86 -0.19
C THR A 155 -8.11 29.55 0.30
N GLY A 156 -9.13 29.03 -0.39
CA GLY A 156 -9.76 27.76 -0.07
C GLY A 156 -8.80 26.57 -0.18
N GLY A 157 -7.98 26.54 -1.23
CA GLY A 157 -6.96 25.51 -1.42
C GLY A 157 -5.89 25.54 -0.32
N ALA A 158 -5.36 26.72 0.01
CA ALA A 158 -4.38 26.86 1.09
C ALA A 158 -4.97 26.47 2.45
N ALA A 159 -6.20 26.90 2.74
CA ALA A 159 -6.90 26.54 3.98
C ALA A 159 -7.15 25.02 4.06
N ALA A 160 -7.53 24.37 2.96
CA ALA A 160 -7.72 22.93 2.89
C ALA A 160 -6.41 22.17 3.15
N VAL A 161 -5.29 22.61 2.55
CA VAL A 161 -3.97 22.00 2.81
C VAL A 161 -3.57 22.16 4.27
N ALA A 162 -3.75 23.35 4.86
CA ALA A 162 -3.46 23.58 6.27
C ALA A 162 -4.34 22.71 7.18
N ALA A 163 -5.64 22.63 6.91
CA ALA A 163 -6.59 21.81 7.67
C ALA A 163 -6.24 20.30 7.56
N MET A 164 -6.00 19.79 6.36
CA MET A 164 -5.58 18.39 6.16
C MET A 164 -4.25 18.09 6.86
N SER A 165 -3.28 19.02 6.79
CA SER A 165 -2.01 18.88 7.49
C SER A 165 -2.24 18.80 9.00
N LEU A 166 -3.05 19.70 9.57
CA LEU A 166 -3.40 19.70 11.00
C LEU A 166 -4.09 18.39 11.43
N LEU A 167 -4.96 17.82 10.59
CA LEU A 167 -5.60 16.52 10.85
C LEU A 167 -4.60 15.35 10.90
N THR A 168 -3.47 15.47 10.19
CA THR A 168 -2.42 14.43 10.18
C THR A 168 -1.39 14.58 11.29
N VAL A 169 -1.16 15.80 11.80
CA VAL A 169 -0.16 16.08 12.84
C VAL A 169 -0.23 15.11 14.03
N PRO A 170 -1.39 14.86 14.68
CA PRO A 170 -1.46 13.96 15.82
C PRO A 170 -1.04 12.52 15.51
N ARG A 171 -1.22 12.06 14.26
CA ARG A 171 -0.84 10.71 13.82
C ARG A 171 0.59 10.65 13.28
N ALA A 172 1.09 11.76 12.74
CA ALA A 172 2.41 11.84 12.12
C ALA A 172 3.54 12.10 13.13
N TRP A 173 3.25 12.82 14.22
CA TRP A 173 4.26 13.23 15.22
C TRP A 173 4.45 12.23 16.37
N GLN A 174 3.65 11.18 16.45
CA GLN A 174 3.83 10.11 17.44
C GLN A 174 4.88 9.10 16.97
N PRO A 175 5.58 8.40 17.90
CA PRO A 175 6.45 7.29 17.54
C PRO A 175 5.70 6.28 16.68
N LYS A 176 6.33 5.81 15.59
CA LYS A 176 5.68 4.87 14.66
C LYS A 176 5.18 3.61 15.36
N GLN A 177 5.98 3.13 16.31
CA GLN A 177 5.68 2.08 17.28
C GLN A 177 6.29 2.49 18.62
N GLN A 178 5.59 2.24 19.73
CA GLN A 178 6.00 2.71 21.07
C GLN A 178 6.94 1.72 21.79
N PHE A 179 8.06 1.34 21.17
CA PHE A 179 9.03 0.40 21.75
C PHE A 179 9.53 0.85 23.12
N GLN A 180 9.77 2.16 23.25
CA GLN A 180 10.26 2.72 24.49
C GLN A 180 9.29 2.54 25.66
N ALA A 181 8.01 2.87 25.44
CA ALA A 181 6.99 2.75 26.48
C ALA A 181 6.78 1.28 26.88
N ALA A 182 6.87 0.35 25.91
CA ALA A 182 6.79 -1.08 26.19
C ALA A 182 7.99 -1.58 27.00
N TYR A 183 9.20 -1.10 26.71
CA TYR A 183 10.40 -1.39 27.49
C TYR A 183 10.29 -0.89 28.92
N ASP A 184 9.96 0.40 29.09
CA ASP A 184 9.86 1.03 30.40
C ASP A 184 8.77 0.36 31.26
N PHE A 185 7.67 -0.06 30.64
CA PHE A 185 6.63 -0.83 31.30
C PHE A 185 7.08 -2.22 31.72
N ALA A 186 7.71 -2.99 30.82
CA ALA A 186 8.19 -4.32 31.12
C ALA A 186 9.24 -4.30 32.24
N GLU A 187 10.17 -3.35 32.22
CA GLU A 187 11.17 -3.18 33.28
C GLU A 187 10.57 -2.70 34.61
N ALA A 188 9.54 -1.85 34.58
CA ALA A 188 8.86 -1.38 35.80
C ALA A 188 8.05 -2.48 36.49
N GLU A 189 7.44 -3.40 35.73
CA GLU A 189 6.65 -4.51 36.26
C GLU A 189 7.49 -5.75 36.61
N ARG A 190 8.70 -5.85 36.05
CA ARG A 190 9.61 -6.98 36.25
C ARG A 190 10.03 -7.11 37.70
N ARG A 191 9.98 -8.35 38.22
CA ARG A 191 10.50 -8.69 39.56
C ARG A 191 11.83 -9.44 39.48
N PRO A 192 12.62 -9.49 40.57
CA PRO A 192 13.83 -10.30 40.61
C PRO A 192 13.53 -11.77 40.27
N GLY A 193 14.25 -12.31 39.29
CA GLY A 193 14.06 -13.68 38.78
C GLY A 193 13.14 -13.79 37.57
N ASP A 194 12.35 -12.76 37.25
CA ASP A 194 11.54 -12.76 36.03
C ASP A 194 12.43 -12.70 34.78
N GLU A 195 12.04 -13.44 33.75
CA GLU A 195 12.67 -13.44 32.44
C GLU A 195 11.89 -12.54 31.48
N VAL A 196 12.59 -11.79 30.64
CA VAL A 196 11.96 -10.97 29.58
C VAL A 196 12.49 -11.42 28.24
N VAL A 197 11.56 -11.75 27.35
CA VAL A 197 11.83 -12.32 26.04
C VAL A 197 11.25 -11.40 24.97
N ALA A 198 12.09 -10.87 24.11
CA ALA A 198 11.65 -10.16 22.91
C ALA A 198 11.61 -11.14 21.72
N LEU A 199 10.47 -11.20 21.03
CA LEU A 199 10.27 -12.11 19.90
C LEU A 199 10.41 -11.42 18.55
N ASP A 200 10.94 -12.17 17.59
CA ASP A 200 11.08 -11.77 16.17
C ASP A 200 11.68 -10.34 16.02
N ILE A 201 11.00 -9.44 15.30
CA ILE A 201 11.52 -8.10 15.00
C ILE A 201 11.66 -7.24 16.25
N ALA A 202 10.88 -7.49 17.31
CA ALA A 202 10.91 -6.63 18.50
C ALA A 202 12.29 -6.57 19.14
N TYR A 203 13.00 -7.70 19.21
CA TYR A 203 14.36 -7.74 19.76
C TYR A 203 15.34 -6.90 18.95
N HIS A 204 15.28 -6.97 17.62
CA HIS A 204 16.21 -6.23 16.76
C HIS A 204 16.10 -4.73 17.02
N VAL A 205 14.88 -4.23 17.27
CA VAL A 205 14.66 -2.82 17.60
C VAL A 205 15.24 -2.47 18.97
N TYR A 206 15.03 -3.30 19.99
CA TYR A 206 15.61 -3.07 21.30
C TYR A 206 17.14 -3.09 21.26
N PHE A 207 17.72 -4.13 20.67
CA PHE A 207 19.17 -4.29 20.50
C PHE A 207 19.79 -3.06 19.80
N LEU A 208 19.21 -2.61 18.68
CA LEU A 208 19.69 -1.42 17.96
C LEU A 208 19.59 -0.12 18.76
N GLN A 209 18.63 -0.04 19.69
CA GLN A 209 18.49 1.12 20.58
C GLN A 209 19.43 1.07 21.80
N GLY A 210 20.28 0.04 21.91
CA GLY A 210 21.08 -0.22 23.11
C GLY A 210 20.20 -0.58 24.32
N LYS A 211 18.98 -1.05 24.07
CA LYS A 211 17.99 -1.47 25.07
C LYS A 211 17.83 -2.99 25.02
N GLY A 212 17.38 -3.59 26.11
CA GLY A 212 17.22 -5.04 26.20
C GLY A 212 18.44 -5.79 26.75
N GLY A 213 19.24 -5.15 27.62
CA GLY A 213 20.47 -5.73 28.21
C GLY A 213 20.37 -7.23 28.52
N ASN A 214 19.55 -7.62 29.51
CA ASN A 214 19.33 -9.01 29.91
C ASN A 214 18.10 -9.64 29.23
N TRP A 215 17.55 -9.02 28.19
CA TRP A 215 16.39 -9.58 27.50
C TRP A 215 16.85 -10.68 26.56
N ARG A 216 16.13 -11.80 26.54
CA ARG A 216 16.44 -12.90 25.62
C ARG A 216 15.78 -12.64 24.27
N PHE A 217 16.54 -12.87 23.20
CA PHE A 217 15.97 -12.98 21.87
C PHE A 217 15.62 -14.42 21.57
N THR A 218 14.41 -14.66 21.06
CA THR A 218 14.12 -15.94 20.44
C THR A 218 13.12 -15.81 19.30
N SER A 219 13.27 -16.69 18.31
CA SER A 219 12.28 -17.01 17.29
C SER A 219 11.89 -18.50 17.36
N SER A 220 12.34 -19.21 18.40
CA SER A 220 12.17 -20.65 18.61
C SER A 220 11.34 -20.92 19.85
N LEU A 221 10.40 -21.87 19.71
CA LEU A 221 9.58 -22.36 20.80
C LEU A 221 10.43 -23.03 21.90
N THR A 222 11.48 -23.76 21.52
CA THR A 222 12.37 -24.44 22.48
C THR A 222 13.04 -23.44 23.42
N MET A 223 13.60 -22.37 22.85
CA MET A 223 14.27 -21.31 23.61
C MET A 223 13.30 -20.47 24.45
N LEU A 224 12.05 -20.32 24.00
CA LEU A 224 11.01 -19.71 24.82
C LEU A 224 10.71 -20.58 26.04
N GLY A 225 10.58 -21.90 25.86
CA GLY A 225 10.42 -22.86 26.95
C GLY A 225 11.63 -22.90 27.91
N ASP A 226 12.85 -22.67 27.42
CA ASP A 226 14.03 -22.51 28.29
C ASP A 226 13.95 -21.24 29.15
N ALA A 227 13.36 -20.16 28.61
CA ALA A 227 13.13 -18.94 29.38
C ALA A 227 12.07 -19.16 30.46
N GLU A 228 10.97 -19.86 30.13
CA GLU A 228 9.92 -20.25 31.07
C GLU A 228 10.45 -21.10 32.22
N ARG A 229 11.34 -22.06 31.96
CA ARG A 229 11.95 -22.88 33.01
C ARG A 229 12.95 -22.14 33.90
N SER A 230 13.48 -21.00 33.45
CA SER A 230 14.55 -20.30 34.16
C SER A 230 14.07 -19.30 35.21
N GLY A 231 12.78 -18.95 35.23
CA GLY A 231 12.23 -17.99 36.17
C GLY A 231 10.78 -18.28 36.54
N PRO A 232 10.27 -17.71 37.65
CA PRO A 232 8.88 -17.90 38.07
C PRO A 232 7.88 -17.21 37.14
N ARG A 233 8.34 -16.24 36.33
CA ARG A 233 7.53 -15.55 35.32
C ARG A 233 8.34 -15.29 34.07
N THR A 234 7.65 -15.32 32.94
CA THR A 234 8.20 -14.95 31.65
C THR A 234 7.34 -13.87 31.02
N TRP A 235 7.97 -12.72 30.78
CA TRP A 235 7.41 -11.62 30.02
C TRP A 235 7.78 -11.79 28.56
N VAL A 236 6.80 -11.69 27.67
CA VAL A 236 7.03 -11.72 26.23
C VAL A 236 6.67 -10.38 25.64
N VAL A 237 7.56 -9.82 24.83
CA VAL A 237 7.34 -8.58 24.07
C VAL A 237 7.47 -8.88 22.58
N TYR A 238 6.41 -8.66 21.83
CA TYR A 238 6.42 -8.83 20.37
C TYR A 238 5.65 -7.73 19.65
N THR A 239 5.87 -7.61 18.34
CA THR A 239 5.13 -6.71 17.46
C THR A 239 4.77 -7.41 16.14
N LEU A 240 3.94 -6.79 15.29
CA LEU A 240 3.56 -7.32 13.98
C LEU A 240 2.92 -8.72 14.09
N PRO A 241 1.80 -8.89 14.82
CA PRO A 241 1.16 -10.20 15.03
C PRO A 241 0.88 -10.96 13.73
N ALA A 242 0.46 -10.27 12.66
CA ALA A 242 0.23 -10.90 11.36
C ALA A 242 1.50 -11.51 10.76
N ARG A 243 2.65 -10.86 10.95
CA ARG A 243 3.95 -11.39 10.53
C ARG A 243 4.35 -12.57 11.42
N LEU A 244 4.26 -12.43 12.74
CA LEU A 244 4.62 -13.49 13.67
C LEU A 244 3.82 -14.77 13.38
N ARG A 245 2.51 -14.64 13.14
CA ARG A 245 1.64 -15.74 12.71
C ARG A 245 2.06 -16.36 11.38
N ALA A 246 2.52 -15.56 10.42
CA ALA A 246 2.95 -16.05 9.12
C ALA A 246 4.33 -16.74 9.14
N VAL A 247 5.27 -16.23 9.94
CA VAL A 247 6.66 -16.71 9.96
C VAL A 247 6.87 -17.83 10.99
N ALA A 248 6.18 -17.76 12.13
CA ALA A 248 6.30 -18.69 13.24
C ALA A 248 4.92 -19.00 13.86
N PRO A 249 4.02 -19.69 13.12
CA PRO A 249 2.65 -19.96 13.57
C PRO A 249 2.61 -20.74 14.89
N ALA A 250 3.46 -21.75 15.07
CA ALA A 250 3.51 -22.53 16.30
C ALA A 250 3.88 -21.67 17.53
N LEU A 251 4.78 -20.70 17.36
CA LEU A 251 5.13 -19.75 18.41
C LEU A 251 3.97 -18.79 18.69
N PHE A 252 3.31 -18.29 17.64
CA PHE A 252 2.14 -17.41 17.78
C PHE A 252 1.00 -18.11 18.54
N ASP A 253 0.69 -19.35 18.20
CA ASP A 253 -0.36 -20.14 18.84
C ASP A 253 0.01 -20.50 20.29
N TYR A 254 1.30 -20.72 20.57
CA TYR A 254 1.79 -20.99 21.93
C TYR A 254 1.63 -19.80 22.89
N LEU A 255 1.63 -18.57 22.37
CA LEU A 255 1.38 -17.35 23.14
C LEU A 255 -0.11 -17.09 23.41
N ALA A 256 -1.00 -17.97 22.94
CA ALA A 256 -2.43 -17.78 23.17
C ALA A 256 -2.82 -18.06 24.64
N PRO A 257 -3.90 -17.43 25.13
CA PRO A 257 -4.50 -17.81 26.41
C PRO A 257 -4.92 -19.30 26.43
N PRO A 258 -4.83 -19.99 27.59
CA PRO A 258 -4.56 -19.44 28.91
C PRO A 258 -3.08 -19.34 29.29
N ARG A 259 -2.15 -19.79 28.42
CA ARG A 259 -0.72 -19.86 28.78
C ARG A 259 -0.13 -18.48 29.06
N TYR A 260 -0.39 -17.53 28.16
CA TYR A 260 0.04 -16.15 28.29
C TYR A 260 -1.17 -15.23 28.43
N GLU A 261 -1.10 -14.35 29.43
CA GLU A 261 -2.04 -13.24 29.63
C GLU A 261 -1.53 -12.00 28.90
N LEU A 262 -2.37 -11.37 28.06
CA LEU A 262 -2.04 -10.09 27.45
C LEU A 262 -2.18 -8.97 28.49
N ILE A 263 -1.05 -8.50 29.01
CA ILE A 263 -1.02 -7.47 30.05
C ILE A 263 -1.24 -6.07 29.46
N ARG A 264 -0.57 -5.76 28.34
CA ARG A 264 -0.65 -4.43 27.73
C ARG A 264 -0.40 -4.45 26.24
N THR A 265 -1.14 -3.60 25.52
CA THR A 265 -0.88 -3.30 24.11
C THR A 265 -0.51 -1.83 23.98
N PHE A 266 0.63 -1.56 23.37
CA PHE A 266 1.09 -0.21 23.07
C PHE A 266 0.74 0.15 21.63
N PRO A 267 0.07 1.29 21.41
CA PRO A 267 -0.42 1.66 20.09
C PRO A 267 0.72 1.96 19.12
N ALA A 268 0.42 1.80 17.83
CA ALA A 268 1.28 2.16 16.72
C ALA A 268 0.50 2.99 15.69
N THR A 269 1.25 3.74 14.88
CA THR A 269 0.67 4.59 13.82
C THR A 269 0.38 3.80 12.54
N VAL A 270 0.96 2.59 12.41
CA VAL A 270 0.72 1.67 11.31
C VAL A 270 -0.14 0.53 11.85
N GLY A 271 -1.22 0.18 11.15
CA GLY A 271 -2.09 -0.92 11.55
C GLY A 271 -1.32 -2.24 11.62
N GLY A 272 -1.46 -2.97 12.71
CA GLY A 272 -0.69 -4.20 12.98
C GLY A 272 0.71 -3.94 13.54
N GLY A 273 1.14 -2.68 13.73
CA GLY A 273 2.44 -2.34 14.31
C GLY A 273 2.45 -2.27 15.83
N GLU A 274 1.35 -2.60 16.50
CA GLU A 274 1.23 -2.54 17.95
C GLU A 274 2.29 -3.42 18.63
N ILE A 275 2.64 -3.07 19.86
CA ILE A 275 3.56 -3.86 20.68
C ILE A 275 2.76 -4.50 21.78
N HIS A 276 2.80 -5.83 21.83
CA HIS A 276 2.10 -6.64 22.81
C HIS A 276 3.09 -7.07 23.89
N VAL A 277 2.71 -6.84 25.15
CA VAL A 277 3.41 -7.32 26.33
C VAL A 277 2.53 -8.36 27.01
N LEU A 278 3.03 -9.59 27.06
CA LEU A 278 2.34 -10.74 27.65
C LEU A 278 3.11 -11.23 28.87
N ARG A 279 2.42 -11.93 29.76
CA ARG A 279 3.01 -12.58 30.93
C ARG A 279 2.55 -14.03 31.01
N HIS A 280 3.49 -14.91 31.28
CA HIS A 280 3.24 -16.27 31.73
C HIS A 280 3.77 -16.40 33.17
N ASP A 281 2.94 -16.92 34.06
CA ASP A 281 3.31 -17.23 35.44
C ASP A 281 3.48 -18.75 35.53
N ALA A 282 4.67 -19.21 35.91
CA ALA A 282 4.97 -20.64 35.98
C ALA A 282 4.04 -21.32 37.00
N THR A 283 3.28 -22.32 36.57
CA THR A 283 2.49 -23.14 37.49
C THR A 283 3.32 -24.32 37.99
N VAL A 284 2.92 -24.94 39.10
CA VAL A 284 3.63 -26.09 39.72
C VAL A 284 3.76 -27.30 38.77
N HIS A 285 3.21 -27.25 37.55
CA HIS A 285 3.13 -28.35 36.58
C HIS A 285 3.69 -28.01 35.18
N ASP A 286 4.37 -26.86 35.00
CA ASP A 286 5.03 -26.45 33.75
C ASP A 286 6.50 -26.91 33.64
#